data_AF-A0A9E1PUE8-F1
#
_entry.id   AF-A0A9E1PUE8-F1
#
_cell.length_a   1.000
_cell.length_b   1.000
_cell.length_c   1.000
_cell.angle_alpha   90.00
_cell.angle_beta   90.00
_cell.angle_gamma   90.00
#
_symmetry.space_group_name_H-M   'P 1'
#
loop_
_entity.id
_entity.type
_entity.pdbx_description
1 polymer ?
#
loop_
_entity_poly.entity_id
_entity_poly.type
_entity_poly.pdbx_seq_one_letter_code
_entity_poly.pdbx_strand_id
1 'polypeptide(L)' 'MTSNAELFARAQKVIPGGVNSPVRAFGSVGGTPYFVTHAKGPHIFDAEG' A
#
# COMPACT_ATOMS: atom_id res chain seq x y z
N MET A 1 10.80 5.53 -10.21
CA MET A 1 10.14 4.53 -9.36
C MET A 1 9.34 5.28 -8.32
N THR A 2 8.08 4.90 -8.10
CA THR A 2 7.24 5.52 -7.06
C THR A 2 7.27 4.59 -5.86
N SER A 3 7.61 5.11 -4.69
CA SER A 3 7.66 4.33 -3.44
C SER A 3 6.26 4.00 -2.93
N ASN A 4 6.17 2.95 -2.08
CA ASN A 4 4.93 2.61 -1.37
C ASN A 4 4.42 3.79 -0.54
N ALA A 5 5.33 4.56 0.06
CA ALA A 5 5.00 5.75 0.86
C ALA A 5 4.40 6.87 0.00
N GLU A 6 4.92 7.13 -1.19
CA GLU A 6 4.37 8.14 -2.10
C GLU A 6 2.97 7.75 -2.60
N LEU A 7 2.76 6.47 -2.91
CA LEU A 7 1.44 5.97 -3.29
C LEU A 7 0.44 6.08 -2.14
N PHE A 8 0.85 5.74 -0.92
CA PHE A 8 -0.01 5.88 0.25
C PHE A 8 -0.35 7.35 0.54
N ALA A 9 0.64 8.24 0.50
CA ALA A 9 0.44 9.69 0.68
C ALA A 9 -0.49 10.28 -0.40
N ARG A 10 -0.40 9.78 -1.65
CA ARG A 10 -1.36 10.16 -2.71
C ARG A 10 -2.76 9.64 -2.41
N ALA A 11 -2.90 8.39 -1.99
CA ALA A 11 -4.19 7.78 -1.70
C ALA A 11 -4.92 8.48 -0.54
N GLN A 12 -4.19 8.87 0.52
CA GLN A 12 -4.75 9.60 1.66
C GLN A 12 -5.43 10.92 1.28
N LYS A 13 -5.06 11.54 0.15
CA LYS A 13 -5.68 12.79 -0.32
C LYS A 13 -7.12 12.60 -0.80
N VAL A 14 -7.51 11.38 -1.16
CA VAL A 14 -8.78 11.11 -1.85
C VAL A 14 -9.55 9.91 -1.31
N ILE A 15 -8.93 9.04 -0.52
CA ILE A 15 -9.56 7.88 0.12
C ILE A 15 -9.35 8.00 1.65
N PRO A 16 -10.40 7.94 2.48
CA PRO A 16 -10.26 7.94 3.93
C PRO A 16 -9.30 6.85 4.41
N GLY A 17 -8.27 7.24 5.18
CA GLY A 17 -7.23 6.31 5.64
C GLY A 17 -6.30 5.79 4.53
N GLY A 18 -6.39 6.32 3.30
CA GLY A 18 -5.59 5.93 2.15
C GLY A 18 -5.91 4.55 1.57
N VAL A 19 -6.99 3.88 2.02
CA VAL A 19 -7.34 2.52 1.61
C VAL A 19 -8.86 2.29 1.57
N ASN A 20 -9.32 1.44 0.67
CA ASN A 20 -10.74 1.06 0.58
C ASN A 20 -11.17 0.03 1.63
N SER A 21 -10.22 -0.63 2.29
CA SER A 21 -10.49 -1.64 3.34
C SER A 21 -9.63 -1.30 4.56
N PRO A 22 -10.21 -0.96 5.73
CA PRO A 22 -9.48 -0.39 6.86
C PRO A 22 -8.27 -1.20 7.33
N VAL A 23 -8.36 -2.54 7.31
CA VAL A 23 -7.23 -3.43 7.70
C VAL A 23 -5.97 -3.19 6.87
N ARG A 24 -6.11 -2.67 5.63
CA ARG A 24 -4.99 -2.39 4.74
C ARG A 24 -4.23 -1.11 5.09
N ALA A 25 -4.74 -0.28 6.00
CA ALA A 25 -4.04 0.93 6.45
C ALA A 25 -2.90 0.64 7.45
N PHE A 26 -2.70 -0.64 7.83
CA PHE A 26 -1.67 -1.09 8.77
C PHE A 26 -1.80 -0.49 10.18
N GLY A 27 -2.95 0.07 10.54
CA GLY A 27 -3.14 0.74 11.83
C GLY A 27 -2.86 -0.13 13.07
N SER A 28 -3.05 -1.45 12.98
CA SER A 28 -2.80 -2.39 14.09
C SER A 28 -1.34 -2.84 14.21
N VAL A 29 -0.54 -2.70 13.16
CA VAL A 29 0.84 -3.21 13.09
C VAL A 29 1.88 -2.11 12.91
N GLY A 30 1.45 -0.90 12.53
CA GLY A 30 2.31 0.23 12.23
C GLY A 30 3.01 0.11 10.87
N GLY A 31 3.68 1.20 10.47
CA GLY A 31 4.41 1.28 9.21
C GLY A 31 3.56 1.72 8.01
N THR A 32 4.17 1.64 6.83
CA THR A 32 3.55 2.03 5.56
C THR A 32 3.00 0.80 4.85
N PRO A 33 1.72 0.80 4.41
CA PRO A 33 1.18 -0.28 3.59
C PRO A 33 1.94 -0.43 2.26
N TYR A 34 2.18 -1.67 1.85
CA TYR A 34 2.72 -1.95 0.52
C TYR A 34 1.63 -1.90 -0.56
N PHE A 35 2.02 -1.45 -1.75
CA PHE A 35 1.16 -1.38 -2.93
C PHE A 35 1.56 -2.48 -3.90
N VAL A 36 0.77 -3.55 -3.95
CA VAL A 36 1.01 -4.68 -4.87
C VAL A 36 0.89 -4.24 -6.32
N THR A 37 1.92 -4.48 -7.13
CA THR A 37 1.91 -4.22 -8.57
C THR A 37 1.68 -5.50 -9.38
N HIS A 38 2.25 -6.62 -8.95
CA HIS A 38 1.99 -7.93 -9.54
C HIS A 38 2.20 -9.07 -8.54
N ALA A 39 1.76 -10.27 -8.92
CA ALA A 39 1.96 -11.50 -8.17
C ALA A 39 2.29 -12.65 -9.12
N LYS A 40 3.11 -13.60 -8.67
CA LYS A 40 3.46 -14.81 -9.43
C LYS A 40 3.66 -16.00 -8.50
N GLY A 41 2.81 -17.02 -8.63
CA GLY A 41 2.86 -18.18 -7.73
C GLY A 41 2.67 -17.76 -6.26
N PRO A 42 3.56 -18.18 -5.34
CA PRO A 42 3.48 -17.80 -3.93
C PRO A 42 4.08 -16.41 -3.62
N HIS A 43 4.50 -15.65 -4.64
CA HIS A 43 5.20 -14.37 -4.47
C HIS A 43 4.32 -13.18 -4.86
N ILE A 44 4.45 -12.12 -4.08
CA ILE A 44 3.85 -10.80 -4.30
C ILE A 44 4.99 -9.80 -4.46
N PHE A 45 4.83 -8.87 -5.40
CA PHE A 45 5.78 -7.83 -5.73
C PHE A 45 5.06 -6.49 -5.57
N ASP A 46 5.67 -5.57 -4.83
CA ASP A 46 5.08 -4.28 -4.55
C ASP A 46 5.53 -3.21 -5.58
N ALA A 47 5.35 -1.93 -5.27
CA ALA A 47 5.71 -0.84 -6.15
C ALA A 47 7.22 -0.57 -6.23
N GLU A 48 7.98 -1.16 -5.30
CA GLU A 48 9.42 -0.95 -5.16
C GLU A 48 10.24 -2.09 -5.79
N GLY A 49 9.66 -3.28 -5.93
CA GLY A 49 10.23 -4.40 -6.70
C GLY A 49 10.45 -5.65 -5.87
#